data_AF-A0AB32VR41-F1
#
_entry.id   AF-A0AB32VR41-F1
#
_cell.length_a   1.000
_cell.length_b   1.000
_cell.length_c   1.000
_cell.angle_alpha   90.00
_cell.angle_beta   90.00
_cell.angle_gamma   90.00
#
_symmetry.space_group_name_H-M   'P 1'
#
loop_
_entity.id
_entity.type
_entity.pdbx_description
1 polymer ?
#
loop_
_entity_poly.entity_id
_entity_poly.type
_entity_poly.pdbx_seq_one_letter_code
_entity_poly.pdbx_strand_id
1 'polypeptide(L)'
;MGLPRKSLCILSVSWFSVTIFLGSFSFVATGADYTTVVFKGCADQKFQDPSGVYLQNLKNLMSTLVSQSSQKTFSTTTSGQDPNAIMGLYQCRGDLTTSQCYSCVSKLPEISDKLCGKAVAARVQLSGCYLRYEIVGFKQVPETEFLYKVCGSAQASGTDFEGRRETAFNMTEDGVKSGKRLFYTGDYQSVYVLGQCEGDLANSDCGDCVKSAFETAKDDCGDSISAQVYLHKCYISYSYYPNGVPTVSSSSGTRQHTQKTVAIAVGGVAALGFVVVCLMFLKAVLKKRSASKHEGY
;
A
#
# COMPACT_ATOMS: atom_id res chain seq x y z
N MET A 1 -62.62 35.43 -53.17
CA MET A 1 -62.27 35.97 -51.84
C MET A 1 -62.26 34.82 -50.84
N GLY A 2 -61.17 34.64 -50.10
CA GLY A 2 -61.02 33.60 -49.07
C GLY A 2 -59.69 32.86 -49.14
N LEU A 3 -58.69 33.36 -48.41
CA LEU A 3 -57.32 32.83 -48.27
C LEU A 3 -57.26 31.71 -47.17
N PRO A 4 -56.11 31.05 -46.90
CA PRO A 4 -55.86 29.63 -47.19
C PRO A 4 -55.71 28.76 -45.91
N ARG A 5 -55.46 27.45 -46.06
CA ARG A 5 -54.88 26.63 -44.98
C ARG A 5 -53.84 25.66 -45.51
N LYS A 6 -52.60 25.85 -45.05
CA LYS A 6 -51.43 24.99 -45.29
C LYS A 6 -51.62 23.65 -44.58
N SER A 7 -51.22 22.54 -45.21
CA SER A 7 -50.98 21.28 -44.51
C SER A 7 -49.54 20.82 -44.77
N LEU A 8 -48.90 20.43 -43.67
CA LEU A 8 -47.47 20.22 -43.47
C LEU A 8 -47.17 18.73 -43.68
N CYS A 9 -46.32 18.36 -44.65
CA CYS A 9 -45.84 16.99 -44.78
C CYS A 9 -44.53 16.79 -44.01
N ILE A 10 -44.60 15.86 -43.08
CA ILE A 10 -43.56 15.40 -42.16
C ILE A 10 -42.58 14.51 -42.94
N LEU A 11 -41.28 14.83 -42.89
CA LEU A 11 -40.22 13.90 -43.29
C LEU A 11 -39.27 13.70 -42.11
N SER A 12 -39.25 12.46 -41.66
CA SER A 12 -38.52 11.89 -40.54
C SER A 12 -37.02 12.16 -40.59
N VAL A 13 -36.49 12.78 -39.54
CA VAL A 13 -35.05 12.80 -39.26
C VAL A 13 -34.79 11.76 -38.18
N SER A 14 -34.15 10.65 -38.57
CA SER A 14 -33.69 9.58 -37.70
C SER A 14 -32.62 10.12 -36.74
N TRP A 15 -32.95 10.12 -35.44
CA TRP A 15 -32.08 10.55 -34.35
C TRP A 15 -31.15 9.38 -34.00
N PHE A 16 -29.97 9.31 -34.62
CA PHE A 16 -28.91 8.42 -34.14
C PHE A 16 -28.33 9.02 -32.84
N SER A 17 -28.84 8.56 -31.70
CA SER A 17 -28.22 8.80 -30.39
C SER A 17 -26.88 8.08 -30.33
N VAL A 18 -25.77 8.82 -30.46
CA VAL A 18 -24.44 8.34 -30.11
C VAL A 18 -24.26 8.54 -28.60
N THR A 19 -24.55 7.52 -27.81
CA THR A 19 -24.19 7.49 -26.39
C THR A 19 -22.67 7.37 -26.28
N ILE A 20 -22.01 8.48 -25.98
CA ILE A 20 -20.62 8.50 -25.55
C ILE A 20 -20.58 7.81 -24.18
N PHE A 21 -20.21 6.53 -24.15
CA PHE A 21 -19.75 5.87 -22.94
C PHE A 21 -18.49 6.61 -22.49
N LEU A 22 -18.64 7.58 -21.57
CA LEU A 22 -17.53 7.99 -20.71
C LEU A 22 -17.23 6.79 -19.81
N GLY A 23 -16.49 5.82 -20.35
CA GLY A 23 -15.83 4.81 -19.55
C GLY A 23 -14.99 5.54 -18.53
N SER A 24 -15.37 5.40 -17.26
CA SER A 24 -14.60 5.88 -16.13
C SER A 24 -13.27 5.16 -16.18
N PHE A 25 -12.25 5.77 -16.79
CA PHE A 25 -10.88 5.33 -16.64
C PHE A 25 -10.53 5.55 -15.18
N SER A 26 -10.76 4.53 -14.36
CA SER A 26 -10.19 4.45 -13.03
C SER A 26 -8.69 4.47 -13.22
N PHE A 27 -8.09 5.63 -12.97
CA PHE A 27 -6.65 5.74 -12.81
C PHE A 27 -6.27 4.83 -11.64
N VAL A 28 -5.71 3.66 -11.95
CA VAL A 28 -5.05 2.84 -10.94
C VAL A 28 -3.76 3.57 -10.59
N ALA A 29 -3.80 4.35 -9.51
CA ALA A 29 -2.58 4.81 -8.88
C ALA A 29 -1.86 3.57 -8.35
N THR A 30 -0.72 3.22 -8.93
CA THR A 30 0.20 2.22 -8.38
C THR A 30 0.82 2.80 -7.10
N GLY A 31 0.08 2.77 -6.00
CA GLY A 31 0.62 3.02 -4.67
C GLY A 31 1.51 1.86 -4.23
N ALA A 32 2.41 2.11 -3.29
CA ALA A 32 3.17 1.03 -2.65
C ALA A 32 2.21 0.03 -2.00
N ASP A 33 2.43 -1.27 -2.23
CA ASP A 33 1.65 -2.33 -1.60
C ASP A 33 2.14 -2.56 -0.16
N TYR A 34 1.29 -2.15 0.80
CA TYR A 34 1.51 -2.30 2.23
C TYR A 34 0.94 -3.61 2.80
N THR A 35 0.33 -4.44 1.96
CA THR A 35 -0.48 -5.59 2.37
C THR A 35 0.17 -6.94 2.05
N THR A 36 1.33 -6.93 1.40
CA THR A 36 2.11 -8.15 1.14
C THR A 36 2.53 -8.79 2.46
N VAL A 37 2.27 -10.10 2.61
CA VAL A 37 2.66 -10.87 3.81
C VAL A 37 4.17 -11.05 3.84
N VAL A 38 4.80 -10.68 4.96
CA VAL A 38 6.22 -10.91 5.24
C VAL A 38 6.40 -12.22 5.99
N PHE A 39 5.75 -12.36 7.15
CA PHE A 39 5.78 -13.59 7.94
C PHE A 39 4.54 -13.73 8.82
N LYS A 40 4.34 -14.95 9.34
CA LYS A 40 3.34 -15.28 10.36
C LYS A 40 3.98 -16.09 11.49
N GLY A 41 3.37 -16.03 12.66
CA GLY A 41 3.58 -16.98 13.74
C GLY A 41 2.24 -17.29 14.40
N CYS A 42 1.94 -18.56 14.63
CA CYS A 42 0.69 -18.99 15.25
C CYS A 42 1.03 -19.93 16.40
N ALA A 43 0.30 -19.84 17.50
CA ALA A 43 0.38 -20.84 18.56
C ALA A 43 -0.16 -22.20 18.05
N ASP A 44 0.43 -23.29 18.53
CA ASP A 44 -0.05 -24.64 18.24
C ASP A 44 -1.41 -24.91 18.92
N GLN A 45 -1.65 -24.27 20.07
CA GLN A 45 -2.90 -24.37 20.80
C GLN A 45 -4.00 -23.59 20.07
N LYS A 46 -5.17 -24.21 19.96
CA LYS A 46 -6.39 -23.59 19.44
C LYS A 46 -7.33 -23.23 20.58
N PHE A 47 -8.20 -22.25 20.35
CA PHE A 47 -9.27 -21.92 21.29
C PHE A 47 -10.15 -23.14 21.55
N GLN A 48 -10.32 -23.49 22.84
CA GLN A 48 -11.34 -24.42 23.29
C GLN A 48 -12.62 -23.62 23.55
N ASP A 49 -13.45 -23.48 22.52
CA ASP A 49 -14.53 -22.49 22.50
C ASP A 49 -15.92 -23.10 22.18
N PRO A 50 -16.44 -23.99 23.04
CA PRO A 50 -17.74 -24.63 22.81
C PRO A 50 -18.91 -23.63 22.84
N SER A 51 -18.77 -22.53 23.59
CA SER A 51 -19.78 -21.46 23.70
C SER A 51 -19.59 -20.30 22.70
N GLY A 52 -18.47 -20.27 21.96
CA GLY A 52 -18.19 -19.21 20.98
C GLY A 52 -17.66 -17.89 21.57
N VAL A 53 -17.38 -17.85 22.87
CA VAL A 53 -16.98 -16.63 23.60
C VAL A 53 -15.59 -16.14 23.17
N TYR A 54 -14.62 -17.04 23.00
CA TYR A 54 -13.28 -16.64 22.56
C TYR A 54 -13.29 -16.05 21.15
N LEU A 55 -14.01 -16.70 20.23
CA LEU A 55 -14.11 -16.22 18.85
C LEU A 55 -14.86 -14.89 18.77
N GLN A 56 -15.87 -14.68 19.61
CA GLN A 56 -16.56 -13.40 19.71
C GLN A 56 -15.63 -12.30 20.27
N ASN A 57 -14.86 -12.60 21.31
CA ASN A 57 -13.88 -11.66 21.87
C ASN A 57 -12.78 -11.33 20.86
N LEU A 58 -12.28 -12.31 20.10
CA LEU A 58 -11.30 -12.09 19.04
C LEU A 58 -11.87 -11.20 17.92
N LYS A 59 -13.11 -11.44 17.50
CA LYS A 59 -13.79 -10.59 16.52
C LYS A 59 -13.94 -9.15 17.00
N ASN A 60 -14.32 -8.97 18.27
CA ASN A 60 -14.45 -7.65 18.90
C ASN A 60 -13.10 -6.93 19.02
N LEU A 61 -12.04 -7.67 19.38
CA LEU A 61 -10.66 -7.18 19.41
C LEU A 61 -10.25 -6.66 18.03
N MET A 62 -10.38 -7.49 16.99
CA MET A 62 -10.04 -7.14 15.61
C MET A 62 -10.80 -5.90 15.13
N SER A 63 -12.11 -5.85 15.38
CA SER A 63 -12.94 -4.69 15.02
C SER A 63 -12.47 -3.41 15.71
N THR A 64 -12.09 -3.49 16.98
CA THR A 64 -11.57 -2.35 17.75
C THR A 64 -10.23 -1.87 17.20
N LEU A 65 -9.30 -2.79 16.94
CA LEU A 65 -7.98 -2.48 16.38
C LEU A 65 -8.11 -1.81 15.00
N VAL A 66 -8.94 -2.36 14.11
CA VAL A 66 -9.21 -1.77 12.78
C VAL A 66 -9.82 -0.37 12.92
N SER A 67 -10.80 -0.18 13.80
CA SER A 67 -11.40 1.14 14.04
C SER A 67 -10.36 2.17 14.50
N GLN A 68 -9.52 1.81 15.48
CA GLN A 68 -8.49 2.69 16.02
C GLN A 68 -7.41 3.07 15.00
N SER A 69 -7.11 2.21 14.03
CA SER A 69 -6.10 2.46 12.98
C SER A 69 -6.43 3.63 12.04
N SER A 70 -7.69 4.08 12.03
CA SER A 70 -8.09 5.30 11.31
C SER A 70 -7.56 6.59 11.96
N GLN A 71 -7.14 6.54 13.22
CA GLN A 71 -6.73 7.70 14.02
C GLN A 71 -5.31 7.59 14.56
N LYS A 72 -4.84 6.37 14.82
CA LYS A 72 -3.51 6.10 15.40
C LYS A 72 -2.76 5.11 14.51
N THR A 73 -1.43 5.11 14.63
CA THR A 73 -0.55 4.16 13.92
C THR A 73 -0.10 3.01 14.82
N PHE A 74 -0.40 3.08 16.11
CA PHE A 74 -0.17 2.04 17.11
C PHE A 74 -1.31 2.07 18.11
N SER A 75 -1.77 0.90 18.53
CA SER A 75 -2.69 0.77 19.65
C SER A 75 -2.65 -0.65 20.19
N THR A 76 -2.87 -0.75 21.49
CA THR A 76 -3.11 -2.01 22.20
C THR A 76 -4.50 -1.96 22.83
N THR A 77 -5.18 -3.11 22.91
CA THR A 77 -6.46 -3.22 23.59
C THR A 77 -6.69 -4.65 24.06
N THR A 78 -7.70 -4.84 24.91
CA THR A 78 -8.13 -6.16 25.41
C THR A 78 -9.62 -6.29 25.17
N SER A 79 -10.05 -7.49 24.78
CA SER A 79 -11.47 -7.82 24.62
C SER A 79 -11.85 -9.02 25.45
N GLY A 80 -13.04 -8.97 26.07
CA GLY A 80 -13.51 -9.98 27.00
C GLY A 80 -13.15 -9.69 28.45
N GLN A 81 -13.41 -10.67 29.30
CA GLN A 81 -13.08 -10.69 30.73
C GLN A 81 -12.49 -12.06 31.05
N ASP A 82 -11.71 -12.16 32.12
CA ASP A 82 -11.12 -13.43 32.56
C ASP A 82 -12.20 -14.50 32.77
N PRO A 83 -11.94 -15.76 32.37
CA PRO A 83 -10.70 -16.28 31.79
C PRO A 83 -10.60 -16.14 30.25
N ASN A 84 -11.58 -15.51 29.59
CA ASN A 84 -11.70 -15.48 28.12
C ASN A 84 -11.14 -14.20 27.49
N ALA A 85 -10.33 -13.43 28.24
CA ALA A 85 -9.77 -12.18 27.78
C ALA A 85 -8.67 -12.41 26.74
N ILE A 86 -8.69 -11.62 25.67
CA ILE A 86 -7.69 -11.63 24.61
C ILE A 86 -7.12 -10.23 24.50
N MET A 87 -5.80 -10.12 24.64
CA MET A 87 -5.06 -8.90 24.39
C MET A 87 -4.53 -8.87 22.96
N GLY A 88 -4.38 -7.68 22.40
CA GLY A 88 -3.74 -7.55 21.10
C GLY A 88 -3.43 -6.12 20.74
N LEU A 89 -2.62 -5.99 19.69
CA LEU A 89 -2.13 -4.72 19.19
C LEU A 89 -2.03 -4.74 17.67
N TYR A 90 -2.02 -3.54 17.10
CA TYR A 90 -1.48 -3.33 15.77
C TYR A 90 -0.39 -2.27 15.82
N GLN A 91 0.55 -2.37 14.89
CA GLN A 91 1.60 -1.37 14.66
C GLN A 91 1.77 -1.17 13.15
N CYS A 92 1.46 0.02 12.66
CA CYS A 92 1.75 0.43 11.29
C CYS A 92 3.20 0.90 11.16
N ARG A 93 3.73 0.85 9.94
CA ARG A 93 5.05 1.43 9.63
C ARG A 93 5.03 2.94 9.90
N GLY A 94 6.08 3.45 10.54
CA GLY A 94 6.04 4.78 11.16
C GLY A 94 5.87 5.96 10.18
N ASP A 95 6.23 5.76 8.92
CA ASP A 95 6.08 6.70 7.80
C ASP A 95 4.70 6.67 7.12
N LEU A 96 3.80 5.77 7.53
CA LEU A 96 2.45 5.71 6.97
C LEU A 96 1.53 6.79 7.55
N THR A 97 0.69 7.34 6.67
CA THR A 97 -0.48 8.12 7.07
C THR A 97 -1.51 7.20 7.76
N THR A 98 -2.42 7.77 8.55
CA THR A 98 -3.50 7.00 9.19
C THR A 98 -4.42 6.31 8.17
N SER A 99 -4.62 6.91 6.99
CA SER A 99 -5.37 6.29 5.90
C SER A 99 -4.67 5.04 5.36
N GLN A 100 -3.36 5.11 5.09
CA GLN A 100 -2.57 3.95 4.66
C GLN A 100 -2.49 2.88 5.74
N CYS A 101 -2.33 3.30 7.00
CA CYS A 101 -2.36 2.42 8.16
C CYS A 101 -3.68 1.66 8.25
N TYR A 102 -4.82 2.36 8.18
CA TYR A 102 -6.14 1.75 8.15
C TYR A 102 -6.30 0.77 6.98
N SER A 103 -5.87 1.13 5.78
CA SER A 103 -5.90 0.23 4.62
C SER A 103 -5.12 -1.06 4.86
N CYS A 104 -3.96 -0.98 5.52
CA CYS A 104 -3.18 -2.17 5.88
C CYS A 104 -3.86 -2.99 6.98
N VAL A 105 -4.22 -2.36 8.10
CA VAL A 105 -4.77 -3.03 9.28
C VAL A 105 -6.13 -3.68 8.99
N SER A 106 -6.93 -3.09 8.10
CA SER A 106 -8.22 -3.67 7.66
C SER A 106 -8.08 -5.04 7.00
N LYS A 107 -6.89 -5.42 6.52
CA LYS A 107 -6.62 -6.74 5.92
C LYS A 107 -6.21 -7.80 6.94
N LEU A 108 -5.70 -7.38 8.10
CA LEU A 108 -5.17 -8.29 9.11
C LEU A 108 -6.20 -9.31 9.62
N PRO A 109 -7.51 -9.00 9.83
CA PRO A 109 -8.46 -9.99 10.31
C PRO A 109 -8.63 -11.19 9.37
N GLU A 110 -8.85 -10.93 8.08
CA GLU A 110 -9.02 -11.98 7.06
C GLU A 110 -7.72 -12.76 6.84
N ILE A 111 -6.59 -12.04 6.74
CA ILE A 111 -5.28 -12.67 6.54
C ILE A 111 -4.92 -13.53 7.76
N SER A 112 -5.15 -13.05 8.97
CA SER A 112 -4.85 -13.78 10.20
C SER A 112 -5.70 -15.05 10.32
N ASP A 113 -7.00 -14.97 10.04
CA ASP A 113 -7.89 -16.14 10.04
C ASP A 113 -7.42 -17.18 8.99
N LYS A 114 -7.08 -16.73 7.78
CA LYS A 114 -6.57 -17.62 6.73
C LYS A 114 -5.23 -18.29 7.09
N LEU A 115 -4.33 -17.57 7.76
CA LEU A 115 -2.97 -18.01 8.02
C LEU A 115 -2.79 -18.77 9.35
N CYS A 116 -3.59 -18.45 10.36
CA CYS A 116 -3.49 -19.00 11.72
C CYS A 116 -4.78 -19.65 12.23
N GLY A 117 -5.92 -19.49 11.53
CA GLY A 117 -7.21 -20.00 11.97
C GLY A 117 -7.56 -19.53 13.38
N LYS A 118 -7.91 -20.49 14.24
CA LYS A 118 -8.37 -20.26 15.62
C LYS A 118 -7.29 -20.47 16.67
N ALA A 119 -6.04 -20.10 16.38
CA ALA A 119 -4.94 -20.18 17.33
C ALA A 119 -5.15 -19.25 18.52
N VAL A 120 -4.75 -19.65 19.73
CA VAL A 120 -4.91 -18.81 20.95
C VAL A 120 -4.01 -17.59 20.98
N ALA A 121 -2.96 -17.60 20.16
CA ALA A 121 -2.09 -16.46 19.90
C ALA A 121 -1.63 -16.49 18.45
N ALA A 122 -1.52 -15.31 17.84
CA ALA A 122 -0.96 -15.17 16.52
C ALA A 122 -0.26 -13.84 16.34
N ARG A 123 0.67 -13.83 15.39
CA ARG A 123 1.31 -12.63 14.86
C ARG A 123 1.35 -12.69 13.34
N VAL A 124 1.13 -11.56 12.69
CA VAL A 124 1.18 -11.42 11.23
C VAL A 124 1.86 -10.10 10.90
N GLN A 125 2.95 -10.17 10.14
CA GLN A 125 3.64 -9.00 9.60
C GLN A 125 3.30 -8.87 8.13
N LEU A 126 2.71 -7.74 7.76
CA LEU A 126 2.61 -7.25 6.38
C LEU A 126 3.68 -6.19 6.12
N SER A 127 3.92 -5.85 4.87
CA SER A 127 4.93 -4.85 4.49
C SER A 127 4.69 -3.45 5.11
N GLY A 128 3.45 -3.12 5.50
CA GLY A 128 3.12 -1.84 6.14
C GLY A 128 2.53 -1.91 7.55
N CYS A 129 2.19 -3.10 8.08
CA CYS A 129 1.61 -3.21 9.41
C CYS A 129 1.80 -4.59 10.04
N TYR A 130 1.76 -4.62 11.36
CA TYR A 130 1.92 -5.78 12.21
C TYR A 130 0.66 -5.97 13.07
N LEU A 131 0.24 -7.23 13.24
CA LEU A 131 -0.77 -7.67 14.20
C LEU A 131 -0.12 -8.64 15.17
N ARG A 132 -0.44 -8.50 16.46
CA ARG A 132 -0.26 -9.56 17.46
C ARG A 132 -1.52 -9.63 18.33
N TYR A 133 -1.99 -10.84 18.60
CA TYR A 133 -2.96 -11.09 19.66
C TYR A 133 -2.61 -12.36 20.42
N GLU A 134 -3.03 -12.44 21.67
CA GLU A 134 -2.85 -13.60 22.53
C GLU A 134 -3.89 -13.59 23.66
N ILE A 135 -4.24 -14.77 24.16
CA ILE A 135 -4.99 -14.88 25.42
C ILE A 135 -4.18 -14.26 26.57
N VAL A 136 -4.87 -13.68 27.54
CA VAL A 136 -4.21 -13.19 28.76
C VAL A 136 -3.54 -14.36 29.48
N GLY A 137 -2.28 -14.17 29.89
CA GLY A 137 -1.47 -15.22 30.51
C GLY A 137 -0.71 -16.11 29.51
N PHE A 138 -0.71 -15.77 28.21
CA PHE A 138 0.14 -16.45 27.24
C PHE A 138 1.63 -16.26 27.57
N LYS A 139 2.45 -17.24 27.16
CA LYS A 139 3.88 -17.30 27.45
C LYS A 139 4.58 -16.02 26.96
N GLN A 140 5.23 -15.31 27.88
CA GLN A 140 6.07 -14.16 27.56
C GLN A 140 7.44 -14.60 27.05
N VAL A 141 8.02 -13.81 26.14
CA VAL A 141 9.35 -14.02 25.56
C VAL A 141 10.16 -12.73 25.65
N PRO A 142 11.50 -12.79 25.61
CA PRO A 142 12.34 -11.59 25.61
C PRO A 142 12.00 -10.64 24.46
N GLU A 143 12.25 -9.35 24.66
CA GLU A 143 12.03 -8.29 23.64
C GLU A 143 12.85 -8.51 22.36
N THR A 144 14.01 -9.14 22.50
CA THR A 144 14.96 -9.45 21.44
C THR A 144 14.85 -10.88 20.92
N GLU A 145 13.81 -11.63 21.29
CA GLU A 145 13.57 -12.97 20.75
C GLU A 145 13.47 -12.90 19.22
N PHE A 146 14.29 -13.70 18.54
CA PHE A 146 14.31 -13.77 17.08
C PHE A 146 12.99 -14.34 16.53
N LEU A 147 12.39 -13.66 15.56
CA LEU A 147 11.14 -14.11 14.93
C LEU A 147 11.32 -14.53 13.48
N TYR A 148 11.97 -13.70 12.67
CA TYR A 148 12.05 -13.91 11.23
C TYR A 148 13.16 -13.08 10.61
N LYS A 149 13.71 -13.56 9.48
CA LYS A 149 14.64 -12.79 8.65
C LYS A 149 14.39 -12.99 7.17
N VAL A 150 14.80 -11.99 6.38
CA VAL A 150 14.94 -12.06 4.94
C VAL A 150 16.31 -11.51 4.59
N CYS A 151 17.16 -12.31 3.95
CA CYS A 151 18.40 -11.82 3.35
C CYS A 151 18.21 -11.73 1.83
N GLY A 152 18.73 -10.67 1.23
CA GLY A 152 18.85 -10.54 -0.22
C GLY A 152 19.70 -11.66 -0.83
N SER A 153 19.41 -12.02 -2.08
CA SER A 153 20.18 -13.04 -2.81
C SER A 153 21.47 -12.50 -3.44
N ALA A 154 21.53 -11.17 -3.64
CA ALA A 154 22.71 -10.51 -4.20
C ALA A 154 23.69 -10.14 -3.09
N GLN A 155 24.97 -10.32 -3.39
CA GLN A 155 26.08 -9.98 -2.51
C GLN A 155 26.62 -8.59 -2.84
N ALA A 156 27.14 -7.92 -1.83
CA ALA A 156 27.71 -6.59 -1.99
C ALA A 156 28.90 -6.61 -2.95
N SER A 157 28.80 -5.81 -4.01
CA SER A 157 29.91 -5.50 -4.91
C SER A 157 30.35 -4.06 -4.65
N GLY A 158 31.51 -3.86 -4.03
CA GLY A 158 32.04 -2.53 -3.74
C GLY A 158 32.99 -2.55 -2.55
N THR A 159 33.85 -1.54 -2.46
CA THR A 159 34.71 -1.34 -1.29
C THR A 159 33.87 -0.77 -0.14
N ASP A 160 34.09 -1.30 1.07
CA ASP A 160 33.56 -0.73 2.32
C ASP A 160 32.02 -0.77 2.47
N PHE A 161 31.38 -1.84 1.99
CA PHE A 161 29.95 -2.06 2.27
C PHE A 161 29.68 -2.20 3.77
N GLU A 162 30.49 -2.97 4.48
CA GLU A 162 30.33 -3.24 5.91
C GLU A 162 30.42 -1.97 6.75
N GLY A 163 31.44 -1.12 6.53
CA GLY A 163 31.61 0.14 7.28
C GLY A 163 30.48 1.13 7.01
N ARG A 164 29.99 1.20 5.76
CA ARG A 164 28.80 2.01 5.42
C ARG A 164 27.55 1.50 6.10
N ARG A 165 27.37 0.16 6.12
CA ARG A 165 26.25 -0.49 6.79
C ARG A 165 26.28 -0.19 8.29
N GLU A 166 27.40 -0.43 8.96
CA GLU A 166 27.57 -0.15 10.39
C GLU A 166 27.29 1.32 10.73
N THR A 167 27.81 2.25 9.93
CA THR A 167 27.55 3.68 10.13
C THR A 167 26.06 4.03 10.00
N ALA A 168 25.38 3.49 8.97
CA ALA A 168 23.96 3.69 8.78
C ALA A 168 23.13 3.12 9.95
N PHE A 169 23.59 2.00 10.54
CA PHE A 169 22.92 1.39 11.69
C PHE A 169 23.10 2.16 12.99
N ASN A 170 24.28 2.73 13.25
CA ASN A 170 24.47 3.62 14.39
C ASN A 170 23.51 4.83 14.31
N MET A 171 23.34 5.40 13.11
CA MET A 171 22.34 6.46 12.88
C MET A 171 20.90 5.97 13.12
N THR A 172 20.62 4.70 12.82
CA THR A 172 19.30 4.09 13.05
C THR A 172 19.03 3.91 14.54
N GLU A 173 20.00 3.44 15.32
CA GLU A 173 19.90 3.29 16.78
C GLU A 173 19.57 4.64 17.44
N ASP A 174 20.35 5.68 17.15
CA ASP A 174 20.11 7.03 17.66
C ASP A 174 18.78 7.62 17.14
N GLY A 175 18.45 7.30 15.89
CA GLY A 175 17.26 7.73 15.20
C GLY A 175 15.98 7.19 15.83
N VAL A 176 15.92 5.91 16.22
CA VAL A 176 14.73 5.34 16.86
C VAL A 176 14.54 5.86 18.29
N LYS A 177 15.63 6.19 18.98
CA LYS A 177 15.62 6.74 20.36
C LYS A 177 15.10 8.17 20.42
N SER A 178 15.33 8.95 19.36
CA SER A 178 14.96 10.38 19.29
C SER A 178 13.77 10.64 18.36
N GLY A 179 13.43 9.67 17.51
CA GLY A 179 12.39 9.74 16.50
C GLY A 179 10.99 9.72 17.08
N LYS A 180 10.03 10.17 16.27
CA LYS A 180 8.60 10.03 16.59
C LYS A 180 8.20 8.58 16.39
N ARG A 181 7.42 8.02 17.33
CA ARG A 181 6.86 6.66 17.24
C ARG A 181 7.91 5.55 17.18
N LEU A 182 9.10 5.77 17.76
CA LEU A 182 10.20 4.80 17.79
C LEU A 182 10.57 4.24 16.42
N PHE A 183 10.56 5.13 15.43
CA PHE A 183 10.76 4.82 14.02
C PHE A 183 11.79 5.75 13.42
N TYR A 184 12.65 5.19 12.57
CA TYR A 184 13.65 5.93 11.82
C TYR A 184 13.81 5.36 10.41
N THR A 185 13.98 6.25 9.46
CA THR A 185 14.51 5.95 8.14
C THR A 185 15.59 6.96 7.80
N GLY A 186 16.58 6.51 7.04
CA GLY A 186 17.67 7.36 6.61
C GLY A 186 18.55 6.64 5.61
N ASP A 187 19.55 7.36 5.15
CA ASP A 187 20.59 6.80 4.29
C ASP A 187 21.95 7.31 4.71
N TYR A 188 22.95 6.45 4.49
CA TYR A 188 24.35 6.80 4.58
C TYR A 188 25.04 6.34 3.30
N GLN A 189 25.40 7.30 2.46
CA GLN A 189 26.01 7.08 1.14
C GLN A 189 25.15 6.18 0.23
N SER A 190 25.46 4.88 0.21
CA SER A 190 24.84 3.87 -0.65
C SER A 190 23.92 2.93 0.12
N VAL A 191 23.77 3.10 1.43
CA VAL A 191 22.95 2.23 2.27
C VAL A 191 21.73 2.99 2.75
N TYR A 192 20.54 2.51 2.41
CA TYR A 192 19.29 2.93 3.02
C TYR A 192 18.98 2.02 4.22
N VAL A 193 18.48 2.60 5.30
CA VAL A 193 18.14 1.91 6.54
C VAL A 193 16.76 2.30 7.04
N LEU A 194 16.13 1.36 7.73
CA LEU A 194 14.90 1.54 8.48
C LEU A 194 15.02 0.79 9.80
N GLY A 195 14.64 1.45 10.90
CA GLY A 195 14.47 0.82 12.20
C GLY A 195 13.10 1.16 12.77
N GLN A 196 12.46 0.18 13.42
CA GLN A 196 11.18 0.40 14.08
C GLN A 196 11.02 -0.49 15.31
N CYS A 197 10.56 0.11 16.40
CA CYS A 197 10.16 -0.61 17.60
C CYS A 197 8.64 -0.64 17.75
N GLU A 198 8.14 -1.56 18.58
CA GLU A 198 6.76 -1.58 19.04
C GLU A 198 6.51 -0.34 19.90
N GLY A 199 5.37 0.33 19.68
CA GLY A 199 5.10 1.64 20.25
C GLY A 199 4.93 1.71 21.78
N ASP A 200 5.03 0.59 22.49
CA ASP A 200 4.99 0.51 23.95
C ASP A 200 6.38 0.44 24.62
N LEU A 201 7.46 0.33 23.84
CA LEU A 201 8.82 0.31 24.38
C LEU A 201 9.28 1.69 24.88
N ALA A 202 10.17 1.69 25.87
CA ALA A 202 10.94 2.87 26.22
C ALA A 202 12.01 3.14 25.15
N ASN A 203 12.45 4.40 25.03
CA ASN A 203 13.42 4.79 24.01
C ASN A 203 14.74 4.01 24.13
N SER A 204 15.23 3.77 25.35
CA SER A 204 16.46 2.97 25.59
C SER A 204 16.31 1.56 25.08
N ASP A 205 15.22 0.90 25.48
CA ASP A 205 14.94 -0.51 25.18
C ASP A 205 14.73 -0.71 23.68
N CYS A 206 14.13 0.29 23.02
CA CYS A 206 14.06 0.35 21.58
C CYS A 206 15.44 0.41 20.89
N GLY A 207 16.36 1.23 21.40
CA GLY A 207 17.74 1.27 20.92
C GLY A 207 18.45 -0.08 21.06
N ASP A 208 18.34 -0.70 22.25
CA ASP A 208 18.94 -2.01 22.53
C ASP A 208 18.35 -3.12 21.66
N CYS A 209 17.04 -3.08 21.39
CA CYS A 209 16.38 -4.02 20.49
C CYS A 209 16.87 -3.85 19.04
N VAL A 210 16.92 -2.63 18.53
CA VAL A 210 17.40 -2.35 17.16
C VAL A 210 18.86 -2.74 16.98
N LYS A 211 19.69 -2.48 17.99
CA LYS A 211 21.08 -2.96 18.04
C LYS A 211 21.16 -4.48 17.96
N SER A 212 20.36 -5.19 18.75
CA SER A 212 20.31 -6.67 18.73
C SER A 212 19.87 -7.21 17.37
N ALA A 213 18.90 -6.54 16.72
CA ALA A 213 18.43 -6.91 15.39
C ALA A 213 19.52 -6.68 14.33
N PHE A 214 20.36 -5.65 14.50
CA PHE A 214 21.51 -5.41 13.64
C PHE A 214 22.61 -6.45 13.79
N GLU A 215 22.98 -6.82 15.02
CA GLU A 215 23.97 -7.90 15.23
C GLU A 215 23.48 -9.22 14.63
N THR A 216 22.19 -9.54 14.81
CA THR A 216 21.57 -10.69 14.12
C THR A 216 21.70 -10.58 12.60
N ALA A 217 21.47 -9.40 12.02
CA ALA A 217 21.61 -9.21 10.57
C ALA A 217 23.06 -9.36 10.08
N LYS A 218 24.05 -8.98 10.90
CA LYS A 218 25.48 -9.20 10.59
C LYS A 218 25.80 -10.68 10.55
N ASP A 219 25.41 -11.42 11.57
CA ASP A 219 25.69 -12.85 11.69
C ASP A 219 24.97 -13.67 10.62
N ASP A 220 23.73 -13.30 10.33
CA ASP A 220 22.83 -14.12 9.52
C ASP A 220 22.75 -13.72 8.05
N CYS A 221 22.97 -12.45 7.73
CA CYS A 221 22.87 -11.92 6.38
C CYS A 221 24.21 -11.38 5.85
N GLY A 222 25.28 -11.36 6.64
CA GLY A 222 26.68 -11.21 6.19
C GLY A 222 26.89 -10.21 5.06
N ASP A 223 27.20 -10.72 3.87
CA ASP A 223 27.53 -9.93 2.66
C ASP A 223 26.32 -9.52 1.80
N SER A 224 25.11 -9.89 2.21
CA SER A 224 23.88 -9.60 1.47
C SER A 224 23.67 -8.09 1.33
N ILE A 225 23.32 -7.63 0.13
CA ILE A 225 23.03 -6.20 -0.11
C ILE A 225 21.75 -5.71 0.56
N SER A 226 20.92 -6.60 1.04
CA SER A 226 19.72 -6.23 1.79
C SER A 226 19.42 -7.24 2.88
N ALA A 227 18.83 -6.77 3.96
CA ALA A 227 18.24 -7.65 4.95
C ALA A 227 17.02 -7.00 5.60
N GLN A 228 16.13 -7.84 6.11
CA GLN A 228 15.11 -7.49 7.08
C GLN A 228 15.22 -8.49 8.23
N VAL A 229 15.34 -8.00 9.47
CA VAL A 229 15.39 -8.85 10.67
C VAL A 229 14.33 -8.38 11.64
N TYR A 230 13.45 -9.30 12.02
CA TYR A 230 12.32 -9.09 12.92
C TYR A 230 12.59 -9.82 14.23
N LEU A 231 12.66 -9.04 15.31
CA LEU A 231 12.66 -9.53 16.69
C LEU A 231 11.28 -9.32 17.30
N HIS A 232 11.12 -9.73 18.56
CA HIS A 232 9.82 -9.69 19.23
C HIS A 232 9.21 -8.29 19.32
N LYS A 233 10.03 -7.27 19.63
CA LYS A 233 9.58 -5.89 19.85
C LYS A 233 10.16 -4.86 18.87
N CYS A 234 10.97 -5.27 17.90
CA CYS A 234 11.50 -4.36 16.88
C CYS A 234 11.88 -5.09 15.59
N TYR A 235 12.12 -4.32 14.54
CA TYR A 235 12.77 -4.83 13.34
C TYR A 235 13.65 -3.78 12.69
N ILE A 236 14.59 -4.26 11.90
CA ILE A 236 15.41 -3.43 11.02
C ILE A 236 15.27 -3.87 9.56
N SER A 237 15.57 -2.96 8.66
CA SER A 237 15.76 -3.23 7.24
C SER A 237 16.91 -2.41 6.71
N TYR A 238 17.69 -2.97 5.78
CA TYR A 238 18.63 -2.21 4.99
C TYR A 238 18.63 -2.63 3.52
N SER A 239 19.05 -1.72 2.66
CA SER A 239 19.25 -1.98 1.24
C SER A 239 20.42 -1.16 0.71
N TYR A 240 21.35 -1.83 0.04
CA TYR A 240 22.53 -1.23 -0.58
C TYR A 240 22.30 -0.98 -2.07
N TYR A 241 22.63 0.23 -2.49
CA TYR A 241 22.50 0.72 -3.85
C TYR A 241 23.88 1.15 -4.36
N PRO A 242 24.55 0.35 -5.21
CA PRO A 242 25.89 0.67 -5.70
C PRO A 242 25.99 2.06 -6.36
N ASN A 243 24.90 2.51 -6.98
CA ASN A 243 24.79 3.80 -7.67
C ASN A 243 24.20 4.93 -6.79
N GLY A 244 24.17 4.74 -5.47
CA GLY A 244 23.56 5.67 -4.53
C GLY A 244 22.08 5.38 -4.26
N VAL A 245 21.62 5.77 -3.06
CA VAL A 245 20.22 5.56 -2.66
C VAL A 245 19.30 6.38 -3.59
N PRO A 246 18.25 5.78 -4.17
CA PRO A 246 17.30 6.51 -4.99
C PRO A 246 16.65 7.63 -4.17
N THR A 247 16.97 8.89 -4.49
CA THR A 247 16.27 10.02 -3.90
C THR A 247 14.85 10.01 -4.45
N VAL A 248 13.86 9.73 -3.60
CA VAL A 248 12.46 10.04 -3.91
C VAL A 248 12.37 11.56 -3.90
N SER A 249 12.68 12.19 -5.03
CA SER A 249 12.34 13.59 -5.23
C SER A 249 10.83 13.66 -5.12
N SER A 250 10.34 14.19 -4.00
CA SER A 250 9.00 14.70 -3.87
C SER A 250 8.83 15.78 -4.92
N SER A 251 8.48 15.38 -6.14
CA SER A 251 8.10 16.29 -7.19
C SER A 251 6.77 16.90 -6.77
N SER A 252 6.86 18.00 -6.01
CA SER A 252 5.89 19.10 -6.03
C SER A 252 5.90 19.75 -7.42
N GLY A 253 5.63 18.94 -8.44
CA GLY A 253 5.58 19.28 -9.86
C GLY A 253 4.14 19.24 -10.34
N THR A 254 3.25 19.94 -9.63
CA THR A 254 2.01 20.41 -10.22
C THR A 254 2.38 21.20 -11.48
N ARG A 255 1.74 20.87 -12.63
CA ARG A 255 1.66 21.68 -13.86
C ARG A 255 2.70 21.51 -14.99
N GLN A 256 3.23 20.32 -15.31
CA GLN A 256 3.80 20.13 -16.67
C GLN A 256 3.30 18.91 -17.46
N HIS A 257 2.81 17.84 -16.83
CA HIS A 257 2.27 16.70 -17.59
C HIS A 257 0.83 16.91 -18.08
N THR A 258 0.06 17.76 -17.40
CA THR A 258 -1.33 18.08 -17.76
C THR A 258 -1.39 18.86 -19.07
N GLN A 259 -0.42 19.73 -19.37
CA GLN A 259 -0.48 20.60 -20.54
C GLN A 259 -0.14 19.87 -21.85
N LYS A 260 0.80 18.92 -21.83
CA LYS A 260 1.11 18.08 -23.01
C LYS A 260 0.01 17.06 -23.30
N THR A 261 -0.59 16.48 -22.26
CA THR A 261 -1.65 15.46 -22.43
C THR A 261 -2.98 16.08 -22.89
N VAL A 262 -3.34 17.26 -22.36
CA VAL A 262 -4.54 18.01 -22.80
C VAL A 262 -4.38 18.54 -24.23
N ALA A 263 -3.18 18.98 -24.63
CA ALA A 263 -2.93 19.41 -26.01
C ALA A 263 -3.12 18.27 -27.03
N ILE A 264 -2.68 17.05 -26.70
CA ILE A 264 -2.84 15.86 -27.56
C ILE A 264 -4.29 15.39 -27.59
N ALA A 265 -4.99 15.38 -26.45
CA ALA A 265 -6.39 14.97 -26.37
C ALA A 265 -7.34 15.94 -27.10
N VAL A 266 -7.15 17.25 -26.93
CA VAL A 266 -7.97 18.27 -27.62
C VAL A 266 -7.64 18.31 -29.12
N GLY A 267 -6.37 18.13 -29.50
CA GLY A 267 -5.97 18.03 -30.91
C GLY A 267 -6.54 16.80 -31.62
N GLY A 268 -6.56 15.64 -30.96
CA GLY A 268 -7.13 14.41 -31.51
C GLY A 268 -8.63 14.48 -31.76
N VAL A 269 -9.38 15.10 -30.84
CA VAL A 269 -10.84 15.27 -30.98
C VAL A 269 -11.18 16.28 -32.09
N ALA A 270 -10.42 17.38 -32.20
CA ALA A 270 -10.59 18.35 -33.28
C ALA A 270 -10.26 17.76 -34.65
N ALA A 271 -9.20 16.95 -34.76
CA ALA A 271 -8.82 16.27 -36.01
C ALA A 271 -9.87 15.24 -36.45
N LEU A 272 -10.39 14.43 -35.51
CA LEU A 272 -11.47 13.49 -35.81
C LEU A 272 -12.75 14.22 -36.24
N GLY A 273 -13.10 15.32 -35.58
CA GLY A 273 -14.23 16.17 -35.98
C GLY A 273 -14.07 16.73 -37.40
N PHE A 274 -12.89 17.24 -37.74
CA PHE A 274 -12.61 17.79 -39.07
C PHE A 274 -12.70 16.71 -40.17
N VAL A 275 -12.16 15.52 -39.92
CA VAL A 275 -12.23 14.39 -40.85
C VAL A 275 -13.69 13.98 -41.11
N VAL A 276 -14.53 13.92 -40.07
CA VAL A 276 -15.96 13.59 -40.23
C VAL A 276 -16.67 14.65 -41.08
N VAL A 277 -16.39 15.94 -40.86
CA VAL A 277 -16.94 17.03 -41.68
C VAL A 277 -16.51 16.91 -43.14
N CYS A 278 -15.22 16.68 -43.40
CA CYS A 278 -14.70 16.47 -44.76
C CYS A 278 -15.37 15.28 -45.46
N LEU A 279 -15.57 14.15 -44.75
CA LEU A 279 -16.26 12.97 -45.30
C LEU A 279 -17.73 13.24 -45.62
N MET A 280 -18.42 14.06 -44.81
CA MET A 280 -19.79 14.47 -45.11
C MET A 280 -19.87 15.36 -46.36
N PHE A 281 -18.96 16.31 -46.52
CA PHE A 281 -18.87 17.13 -47.73
C PHE A 281 -18.55 16.30 -48.98
N LEU A 282 -17.61 15.35 -48.89
CA LEU A 282 -17.30 14.44 -49.99
C LEU A 282 -18.52 13.60 -50.39
N LYS A 283 -19.26 13.05 -49.42
CA LYS A 283 -20.52 12.32 -49.70
C LYS A 283 -21.57 13.21 -50.35
N ALA A 284 -21.70 14.47 -49.93
CA ALA A 284 -22.63 15.42 -50.55
C ALA A 284 -22.26 15.75 -52.00
N VAL A 285 -20.97 15.93 -52.30
CA VAL A 285 -20.48 16.18 -53.66
C VAL A 285 -20.64 14.96 -54.56
N LEU A 286 -20.34 13.76 -54.05
CA LEU A 286 -20.54 12.50 -54.79
C LEU A 286 -22.02 12.25 -55.08
N LYS A 287 -22.92 12.54 -54.12
CA LYS A 287 -24.38 12.45 -54.32
C LYS A 287 -24.89 13.46 -55.35
N LYS A 288 -24.31 14.66 -55.41
CA LYS A 288 -24.63 15.66 -56.44
C LYS A 288 -24.16 15.22 -57.83
N ARG A 289 -23.00 14.56 -57.93
CA ARG A 289 -22.49 13.99 -59.19
C ARG A 289 -23.29 12.78 -59.67
N SER A 290 -23.82 11.94 -58.77
CA SER A 290 -24.69 10.83 -59.17
C SER A 290 -26.08 11.31 -59.63
N ALA A 291 -26.60 12.39 -59.05
CA ALA A 291 -27.86 13.01 -59.50
C ALA A 291 -27.72 13.64 -60.90
N SER A 292 -26.62 14.37 -61.16
CA SER A 292 -26.36 14.96 -62.48
C SER A 292 -26.11 13.93 -63.59
N LYS A 293 -25.75 12.69 -63.26
CA LYS A 293 -25.55 11.62 -64.24
C LYS A 293 -26.86 10.93 -64.67
N HIS A 294 -27.98 11.22 -64.00
CA HIS A 294 -29.31 10.67 -64.32
C HIS A 294 -30.24 11.63 -65.07
N GLU A 295 -29.86 12.90 -65.29
CA GLU A 295 -30.59 13.87 -66.12
C GLU A 295 -30.00 14.00 -67.55
N GLY A 296 -29.11 13.09 -67.93
CA GLY A 296 -28.45 13.06 -69.24
C GLY A 296 -28.75 11.77 -70.03
N TYR A 297 -30.02 11.37 -70.10
CA TYR A 297 -30.55 10.49 -71.14
C TYR A 297 -32.04 10.78 -71.35
#